data_AF-A0AAD4JSI3-F1
#
_entry.id   AF-A0AAD4JSI3-F1
#
_cell.length_a   1.000
_cell.length_b   1.000
_cell.length_c   1.000
_cell.angle_alpha   90.00
_cell.angle_beta   90.00
_cell.angle_gamma   90.00
#
_symmetry.space_group_name_H-M   'P 1'
#
loop_
_entity.id
_entity.type
_entity.pdbx_description
1 polymer ?
#
loop_
_entity_poly.entity_id
_entity_poly.type
_entity_poly.pdbx_seq_one_letter_code
_entity_poly.pdbx_strand_id
1 'polypeptide(L)'
;MKVLAIGDPEDVTDKPEPSKYAYQRDFAANFKKHLGFLLVGTRSPIEVNEELKTMGRFQARNVKEDNKRRRYLFHFARDGEGRSGTIISGAVMNGGAVMEDVRNRLSEENWVSENVFETPFKTERGKEYNDNDSFIQSVVLDAIDADEKRVFKYVLNLHRAYMKEKKTITKVQ
;
A
#
# COMPACT_ATOMS: atom_id res chain seq x y z
N MET A 1 16.64 17.27 -66.70
CA MET A 1 16.96 16.68 -65.38
C MET A 1 16.80 17.77 -64.33
N LYS A 2 15.83 17.62 -63.43
CA LYS A 2 15.57 18.56 -62.33
C LYS A 2 15.77 17.76 -61.05
N VAL A 3 16.87 18.02 -60.35
CA VAL A 3 17.23 17.30 -59.13
C VAL A 3 16.51 18.01 -57.99
N LEU A 4 15.61 17.32 -57.28
CA LEU A 4 15.02 17.82 -56.04
C LEU A 4 16.02 17.61 -54.91
N ALA A 5 16.64 18.69 -54.46
CA ALA A 5 17.29 18.72 -53.16
C ALA A 5 16.20 18.72 -52.08
N ILE A 6 16.12 17.64 -51.30
CA ILE A 6 15.32 17.59 -50.08
C ILE A 6 16.21 18.09 -48.95
N GLY A 7 16.02 19.36 -48.61
CA GLY A 7 16.48 19.96 -47.38
C GLY A 7 15.45 21.01 -47.02
N ASP A 8 14.63 20.71 -46.03
CA ASP A 8 13.77 21.68 -45.36
C ASP A 8 13.76 21.34 -43.86
N PRO A 9 13.50 22.34 -43.01
CA PRO A 9 14.37 22.71 -41.90
C PRO A 9 13.93 22.03 -40.62
N GLU A 10 14.78 22.18 -39.60
CA GLU A 10 14.53 21.80 -38.22
C GLU A 10 13.11 22.20 -37.74
N ASP A 11 12.17 21.27 -37.75
CA ASP A 11 11.05 21.26 -36.81
C ASP A 11 11.56 20.66 -35.50
N VAL A 12 12.32 21.45 -34.74
CA VAL A 12 12.44 21.24 -33.30
C VAL A 12 11.06 21.52 -32.72
N THR A 13 10.21 20.49 -32.72
CA THR A 13 9.07 20.48 -31.84
C THR A 13 9.63 20.44 -30.43
N ASP A 14 9.73 21.61 -29.79
CA ASP A 14 9.80 21.78 -28.35
C ASP A 14 8.54 21.14 -27.75
N LYS A 15 8.50 19.81 -27.73
CA LYS A 15 7.65 19.08 -26.81
C LYS A 15 8.26 19.35 -25.45
N PRO A 16 7.54 19.99 -24.51
CA PRO A 16 8.03 20.07 -23.15
C PRO A 16 8.34 18.65 -22.71
N GLU A 17 9.58 18.41 -22.27
CA GLU A 17 9.97 17.11 -21.74
C GLU A 17 8.89 16.69 -20.75
N PRO A 18 8.29 15.50 -20.91
CA PRO A 18 7.26 15.05 -20.00
C PRO A 18 7.85 15.10 -18.61
N SER A 19 7.28 15.96 -17.76
CA SER A 19 7.75 16.13 -16.38
C SER A 19 7.93 14.75 -15.74
N LYS A 20 8.93 14.57 -14.87
CA LYS A 20 9.15 13.29 -14.15
C LYS A 20 7.87 12.70 -13.55
N TYR A 21 6.88 13.54 -13.24
CA TYR A 21 5.55 13.16 -12.76
C TYR A 21 4.65 12.49 -13.82
N ALA A 22 4.73 12.90 -15.10
CA ALA A 22 4.01 12.25 -16.19
C ALA A 22 4.48 10.81 -16.38
N TYR A 23 5.81 10.59 -16.34
CA TYR A 23 6.39 9.24 -16.47
C TYR A 23 6.00 8.32 -15.31
N GLN A 24 5.92 8.85 -14.08
CA GLN A 24 5.45 8.09 -12.91
C GLN A 24 3.97 7.72 -13.01
N ARG A 25 3.12 8.63 -13.50
CA ARG A 25 1.70 8.39 -13.70
C ARG A 25 1.45 7.34 -14.78
N ASP A 26 2.22 7.41 -15.86
CA ASP A 26 2.17 6.43 -16.95
C ASP A 26 2.72 5.07 -16.52
N PHE A 27 3.78 5.03 -15.70
CA PHE A 27 4.30 3.78 -15.14
C PHE A 27 3.25 3.08 -14.27
N ALA A 28 2.60 3.79 -13.35
CA ALA A 28 1.59 3.19 -12.48
C ALA A 28 0.40 2.63 -13.28
N ALA A 29 -0.07 3.36 -14.29
CA ALA A 29 -1.14 2.91 -15.18
C ALA A 29 -0.71 1.69 -16.00
N ASN A 30 0.49 1.72 -16.60
CA ASN A 30 1.02 0.62 -17.40
C ASN A 30 1.30 -0.63 -16.56
N PHE A 31 1.80 -0.47 -15.33
CA PHE A 31 2.03 -1.55 -14.39
C PHE A 31 0.71 -2.19 -13.95
N LYS A 32 -0.30 -1.39 -13.58
CA LYS A 32 -1.64 -1.90 -13.26
C LYS A 32 -2.25 -2.68 -14.43
N LYS A 33 -2.13 -2.13 -15.64
CA LYS A 33 -2.58 -2.80 -16.87
C LYS A 33 -1.86 -4.13 -17.05
N HIS A 34 -0.52 -4.14 -16.94
CA HIS A 34 0.30 -5.34 -17.04
C HIS A 34 -0.07 -6.39 -15.99
N LEU A 35 -0.24 -5.99 -14.73
CA LEU A 35 -0.67 -6.86 -13.65
C LEU A 35 -2.06 -7.43 -13.90
N GLY A 36 -2.99 -6.61 -14.41
CA GLY A 36 -4.32 -7.07 -14.86
C GLY A 36 -4.22 -8.15 -15.94
N PHE A 37 -3.37 -7.97 -16.95
CA PHE A 37 -3.12 -9.02 -17.95
C PHE A 37 -2.58 -10.31 -17.32
N LEU A 38 -1.65 -10.19 -16.36
CA LEU A 38 -1.03 -11.35 -15.70
C LEU A 38 -2.02 -12.14 -14.84
N LEU A 39 -2.97 -11.46 -14.19
CA LEU A 39 -3.89 -12.07 -13.25
C LEU A 39 -5.10 -12.75 -13.93
N VAL A 40 -5.56 -12.23 -15.07
CA VAL A 40 -6.84 -12.66 -15.68
C VAL A 40 -6.65 -13.34 -17.05
N GLY A 41 -5.46 -13.21 -17.66
CA GLY A 41 -5.16 -13.82 -18.96
C GLY A 41 -5.89 -13.18 -20.16
N THR A 42 -6.70 -12.14 -19.95
CA THR A 42 -7.47 -11.46 -21.01
C THR A 42 -6.81 -10.16 -21.46
N ARG A 43 -7.01 -9.79 -22.73
CA ARG A 43 -6.41 -8.55 -23.30
C ARG A 43 -7.09 -7.25 -22.88
N SER A 44 -8.29 -7.35 -22.32
CA SER A 44 -9.06 -6.21 -21.85
C SER A 44 -8.52 -5.76 -20.49
N PRO A 45 -8.16 -4.47 -20.32
CA PRO A 45 -7.89 -3.94 -18.98
C PRO A 45 -9.13 -4.21 -18.13
N ILE A 46 -8.95 -4.83 -16.96
CA ILE A 46 -9.98 -4.69 -15.93
C ILE A 46 -10.04 -3.19 -15.65
N GLU A 47 -11.20 -2.57 -15.83
CA GLU A 47 -11.45 -1.26 -15.25
C GLU A 47 -11.14 -1.40 -13.77
N VAL A 48 -10.08 -0.73 -13.33
CA VAL A 48 -9.74 -0.66 -11.92
C VAL A 48 -10.88 0.13 -11.30
N ASN A 49 -11.91 -0.58 -10.86
CA ASN A 49 -12.94 0.00 -10.04
C ASN A 49 -12.20 0.61 -8.86
N GLU A 50 -12.33 1.93 -8.66
CA GLU A 50 -11.67 2.67 -7.57
C GLU A 50 -12.20 2.27 -6.17
N GLU A 51 -12.83 1.10 -6.10
CA GLU A 51 -13.19 0.33 -4.93
C GLU A 51 -11.98 -0.17 -4.11
N LEU A 52 -10.97 0.68 -3.93
CA LEU A 52 -10.24 0.73 -2.66
C LEU A 52 -11.20 0.84 -1.45
N LYS A 53 -12.46 1.27 -1.70
CA LYS A 53 -13.60 1.18 -0.79
C LYS A 53 -14.02 -0.25 -0.40
N THR A 54 -13.67 -1.29 -1.15
CA THR A 54 -13.97 -2.70 -0.78
C THR A 54 -12.90 -3.31 0.13
N MET A 55 -11.70 -2.74 0.14
CA MET A 55 -10.66 -3.15 1.08
C MET A 55 -10.95 -2.56 2.45
N GLY A 56 -11.01 -3.43 3.46
CA GLY A 56 -11.12 -2.95 4.82
C GLY A 56 -9.90 -2.12 5.24
N ARG A 57 -10.10 -1.23 6.19
CA ARG A 57 -9.07 -0.31 6.66
C ARG A 57 -8.67 -0.66 8.08
N PHE A 58 -7.37 -0.77 8.32
CA PHE A 58 -6.84 -0.80 9.68
C PHE A 58 -6.62 0.63 10.16
N GLN A 59 -7.07 0.93 11.37
CA GLN A 59 -7.07 2.27 11.94
C GLN A 59 -6.49 2.22 13.35
N ALA A 60 -5.75 3.26 13.70
CA ALA A 60 -5.46 3.57 15.10
C ALA A 60 -6.08 4.92 15.44
N ARG A 61 -6.69 4.99 16.62
CA ARG A 61 -7.30 6.21 17.15
C ARG A 61 -6.77 6.53 18.53
N ASN A 62 -6.59 7.80 18.78
CA ASN A 62 -6.30 8.33 20.10
C ASN A 62 -7.62 8.54 20.84
N VAL A 63 -7.80 7.81 21.94
CA VAL A 63 -8.91 7.99 22.86
C VAL A 63 -8.35 8.72 24.08
N LYS A 64 -8.53 10.04 24.10
CA LYS A 64 -8.21 10.87 25.26
C LYS A 64 -9.51 11.20 25.98
N GLU A 65 -9.70 10.59 27.15
CA GLU A 65 -10.72 11.04 28.11
C GLU A 65 -10.07 12.04 29.08
N ASP A 66 -10.84 13.03 29.51
CA ASP A 66 -10.36 14.04 30.47
C ASP A 66 -9.86 13.37 31.76
N ASN A 67 -8.69 13.82 32.23
CA ASN A 67 -7.96 13.29 33.40
C ASN A 67 -7.56 11.81 33.35
N LYS A 68 -7.60 11.14 32.18
CA LYS A 68 -7.10 9.77 32.02
C LYS A 68 -5.82 9.69 31.19
N ARG A 69 -5.09 8.59 31.39
CA ARG A 69 -3.94 8.22 30.55
C ARG A 69 -4.39 8.08 29.10
N ARG A 70 -3.55 8.52 28.16
CA ARG A 70 -3.85 8.42 26.73
C ARG A 70 -3.91 6.95 26.34
N ARG A 71 -4.97 6.58 25.61
CA ARG A 71 -5.17 5.23 25.08
C ARG A 71 -5.20 5.25 23.57
N TYR A 72 -4.64 4.22 22.97
CA TYR A 72 -4.71 3.98 21.55
C TYR A 72 -5.59 2.76 21.32
N LEU A 73 -6.67 2.94 20.55
CA LEU A 73 -7.48 1.82 20.08
C LEU A 73 -7.10 1.51 18.64
N PHE A 74 -6.81 0.24 18.38
CA PHE A 74 -6.63 -0.30 17.05
C PHE A 74 -7.92 -0.98 16.60
N HIS A 75 -8.31 -0.80 15.34
CA HIS A 75 -9.47 -1.51 14.81
C HIS A 75 -9.40 -1.68 13.30
N PHE A 76 -10.04 -2.75 12.83
CA PHE A 76 -10.30 -2.99 11.42
C PHE A 76 -11.75 -2.58 11.09
N ALA A 77 -11.94 -1.74 10.08
CA ALA A 77 -13.24 -1.28 9.61
C ALA A 77 -13.42 -1.63 8.14
N ARG A 78 -14.47 -2.39 7.79
CA ARG A 78 -14.76 -2.75 6.40
C ARG A 78 -15.34 -1.58 5.59
N ASP A 79 -15.99 -0.62 6.25
CA ASP A 79 -16.87 0.34 5.58
C ASP A 79 -16.21 1.71 5.35
N GLY A 80 -14.88 1.78 5.34
CA GLY A 80 -14.11 2.92 4.84
C GLY A 80 -14.16 4.22 5.67
N GLU A 81 -15.12 4.41 6.56
CA GLU A 81 -15.24 5.63 7.36
C GLU A 81 -14.18 5.69 8.46
N GLY A 82 -13.37 6.75 8.44
CA GLY A 82 -12.47 7.11 9.52
C GLY A 82 -13.30 7.60 10.71
N ARG A 83 -13.09 7.02 11.89
CA ARG A 83 -13.76 7.50 13.11
C ARG A 83 -13.11 8.79 13.61
N SER A 84 -13.87 9.63 14.31
CA SER A 84 -13.28 10.81 14.99
C SER A 84 -12.11 10.37 15.91
N GLY A 85 -11.02 11.15 15.90
CA GLY A 85 -9.80 10.84 16.66
C GLY A 85 -8.89 9.79 16.00
N THR A 86 -9.16 9.38 14.77
CA THR A 86 -8.25 8.54 13.98
C THR A 86 -6.96 9.30 13.69
N ILE A 87 -5.83 8.73 14.12
CA ILE A 87 -4.50 9.29 13.86
C ILE A 87 -3.85 8.66 12.62
N ILE A 88 -4.28 7.44 12.25
CA ILE A 88 -3.85 6.77 11.02
C ILE A 88 -4.88 5.77 10.54
N SER A 89 -4.99 5.65 9.22
CA SER A 89 -5.88 4.71 8.55
C SER A 89 -5.25 4.25 7.24
N GLY A 90 -5.08 2.94 7.05
CA GLY A 90 -4.58 2.37 5.80
C GLY A 90 -5.42 1.18 5.35
N ALA A 91 -5.51 0.98 4.03
CA ALA A 91 -6.18 -0.19 3.46
C ALA A 91 -5.35 -1.44 3.74
N VAL A 92 -6.00 -2.53 4.16
CA VAL A 92 -5.34 -3.80 4.47
C VAL A 92 -6.19 -4.96 3.96
N MET A 93 -5.52 -6.03 3.55
CA MET A 93 -6.21 -7.25 3.11
C MET A 93 -6.60 -8.11 4.31
N ASN A 94 -5.76 -8.13 5.34
CA ASN A 94 -5.99 -8.90 6.56
C ASN A 94 -5.74 -8.05 7.82
N GLY A 95 -6.82 -7.48 8.37
CA GLY A 95 -6.74 -6.69 9.61
C GLY A 95 -6.25 -7.49 10.83
N GLY A 96 -6.50 -8.80 10.87
CA GLY A 96 -6.01 -9.66 11.95
C GLY A 96 -4.49 -9.82 11.93
N ALA A 97 -3.92 -10.09 10.75
CA ALA A 97 -2.47 -10.19 10.57
C ALA A 97 -1.76 -8.85 10.89
N VAL A 98 -2.36 -7.73 10.49
CA VAL A 98 -1.84 -6.40 10.83
C VAL A 98 -1.90 -6.13 12.33
N MET A 99 -2.98 -6.55 13.01
CA MET A 99 -3.08 -6.43 14.47
C MET A 99 -2.02 -7.25 15.20
N GLU A 100 -1.76 -8.48 14.73
CA GLU A 100 -0.71 -9.34 15.25
C GLU A 100 0.67 -8.69 15.08
N ASP A 101 0.94 -8.11 13.91
CA ASP A 101 2.17 -7.36 13.62
C ASP A 101 2.36 -6.16 14.57
N VAL A 102 1.29 -5.41 14.86
CA VAL A 102 1.32 -4.29 15.81
C VAL A 102 1.60 -4.80 17.22
N ARG A 103 0.93 -5.89 17.63
CA ARG A 103 1.15 -6.53 18.94
C ARG A 103 2.57 -7.00 19.14
N ASN A 104 3.15 -7.61 18.12
CA ASN A 104 4.53 -8.09 18.19
C ASN A 104 5.52 -6.93 18.36
N ARG A 105 5.31 -5.82 17.65
CA ARG A 105 6.15 -4.60 17.73
C ARG A 105 6.03 -3.87 19.06
N LEU A 106 4.86 -3.90 19.69
CA LEU A 106 4.59 -3.28 21.00
C LEU A 106 4.46 -4.33 22.11
N SER A 107 5.09 -5.50 21.96
CA SER A 107 4.84 -6.66 22.84
C SER A 107 5.22 -6.40 24.30
N GLU A 108 6.26 -5.59 24.53
CA GLU A 108 6.75 -5.23 25.86
C GLU A 108 5.91 -4.16 26.56
N GLU A 109 4.96 -3.57 25.85
CA GLU A 109 4.27 -2.36 26.28
C GLU A 109 2.99 -2.63 27.11
N ASN A 110 2.30 -1.54 27.48
CA ASN A 110 1.12 -1.54 28.33
C ASN A 110 -0.18 -1.83 27.56
N TRP A 111 -0.42 -3.10 27.26
CA TRP A 111 -1.70 -3.56 26.70
C TRP A 111 -2.79 -3.68 27.78
N VAL A 112 -3.89 -2.96 27.60
CA VAL A 112 -5.07 -3.01 28.49
C VAL A 112 -6.09 -4.04 28.01
N SER A 113 -6.13 -4.28 26.70
CA SER A 113 -6.95 -5.32 26.09
C SER A 113 -6.35 -5.78 24.77
N GLU A 114 -7.06 -6.64 24.04
CA GLU A 114 -6.63 -7.11 22.72
C GLU A 114 -6.24 -5.96 21.79
N ASN A 115 -7.06 -4.91 21.76
CA ASN A 115 -6.96 -3.83 20.78
C ASN A 115 -6.65 -2.46 21.42
N VAL A 116 -6.40 -2.42 22.72
CA VAL A 116 -6.17 -1.16 23.45
C VAL A 116 -4.81 -1.18 24.11
N PHE A 117 -4.03 -0.16 23.77
CA PHE A 117 -2.75 0.18 24.38
C PHE A 117 -2.91 1.44 25.23
N GLU A 118 -2.20 1.55 26.35
CA GLU A 118 -2.22 2.73 27.24
C GLU A 118 -0.81 3.31 27.47
N THR A 119 -0.70 4.63 27.44
CA THR A 119 0.55 5.35 27.80
C THR A 119 0.72 5.48 29.33
N PRO A 120 1.95 5.67 29.86
CA PRO A 120 3.22 5.88 29.15
C PRO A 120 3.76 4.60 28.49
N PHE A 121 4.61 4.79 27.48
CA PHE A 121 5.45 3.71 26.95
C PHE A 121 6.43 3.26 28.02
N LYS A 122 6.67 1.96 28.13
CA LYS A 122 7.70 1.40 29.01
C LYS A 122 9.08 1.55 28.40
N THR A 123 9.18 1.36 27.10
CA THR A 123 10.45 1.35 26.39
C THR A 123 10.82 2.77 25.95
N GLU A 124 12.09 3.11 26.07
CA GLU A 124 12.60 4.38 25.54
C GLU A 124 12.41 4.41 24.02
N ARG A 125 11.83 5.49 23.53
CA ARG A 125 11.58 5.68 22.10
C ARG A 125 12.77 6.36 21.46
N GLY A 126 13.05 6.02 20.21
CA GLY A 126 14.03 6.72 19.40
C GLY A 126 13.72 8.22 19.34
N LYS A 127 14.77 9.05 19.30
CA LYS A 127 14.65 10.52 19.21
C LYS A 127 13.98 11.00 17.91
N GLU A 128 13.77 10.10 16.96
CA GLU A 128 13.08 10.34 15.69
C GLU A 128 11.58 10.64 15.84
N TYR A 129 10.95 10.32 16.98
CA TYR A 129 9.53 10.54 17.20
C TYR A 129 9.27 11.81 18.02
N ASN A 130 8.63 12.79 17.39
CA ASN A 130 8.30 14.07 18.03
C ASN A 130 7.21 13.94 19.12
N ASP A 131 6.34 12.93 19.02
CA ASP A 131 5.29 12.67 20.00
C ASP A 131 4.83 11.19 20.01
N ASN A 132 3.90 10.88 20.91
CA ASN A 132 3.30 9.55 21.05
C ASN A 132 2.48 9.13 19.82
N ASP A 133 1.82 10.07 19.15
CA ASP A 133 0.94 9.74 18.04
C ASP A 133 1.78 9.33 16.82
N SER A 134 2.86 10.07 16.55
CA SER A 134 3.83 9.82 15.49
C SER A 134 4.51 8.45 15.64
N PHE A 135 4.83 8.05 16.87
CA PHE A 135 5.35 6.71 17.15
C PHE A 135 4.33 5.60 16.87
N ILE A 136 3.07 5.78 17.32
CA ILE A 136 2.03 4.79 17.01
C ILE A 136 1.72 4.76 15.51
N GLN A 137 1.77 5.90 14.82
CA GLN A 137 1.61 5.96 13.37
C GLN A 137 2.69 5.16 12.65
N SER A 138 3.97 5.27 13.04
CA SER A 138 5.04 4.49 12.39
C SER A 138 4.88 3.00 12.61
N VAL A 139 4.55 2.57 13.84
CA VAL A 139 4.29 1.16 14.15
C VAL A 139 3.17 0.58 13.28
N VAL A 140 2.10 1.36 13.09
CA VAL A 140 0.97 0.94 12.25
C VAL A 140 1.35 0.93 10.77
N LEU A 141 2.08 1.93 10.27
CA LEU A 141 2.59 1.94 8.89
C LEU A 141 3.46 0.72 8.61
N ASP A 142 4.41 0.41 9.50
CA ASP A 142 5.30 -0.74 9.33
C ASP A 142 4.54 -2.09 9.31
N ALA A 143 3.43 -2.18 10.06
CA ALA A 143 2.56 -3.36 10.05
C ALA A 143 1.74 -3.46 8.76
N ILE A 144 1.24 -2.35 8.24
CA ILE A 144 0.53 -2.29 6.96
C ILE A 144 1.49 -2.64 5.81
N ASP A 145 2.70 -2.09 5.80
CA ASP A 145 3.74 -2.39 4.82
C ASP A 145 4.12 -3.87 4.83
N ALA A 146 4.13 -4.50 6.01
CA ALA A 146 4.35 -5.94 6.13
C ALA A 146 3.21 -6.74 5.49
N ASP A 147 1.97 -6.31 5.62
CA ASP A 147 0.80 -6.91 4.96
C ASP A 147 0.90 -6.78 3.44
N GLU A 148 1.22 -5.59 2.93
CA GLU A 148 1.38 -5.36 1.51
C GLU A 148 2.49 -6.26 0.92
N LYS A 149 3.62 -6.39 1.62
CA LYS A 149 4.72 -7.29 1.23
C LYS A 149 4.27 -8.76 1.23
N ARG A 150 3.42 -9.20 2.16
CA ARG A 150 2.86 -10.57 2.17
C ARG A 150 1.97 -10.80 0.96
N VAL A 151 1.06 -9.88 0.67
CA VAL A 151 0.16 -9.95 -0.49
C VAL A 151 0.95 -9.98 -1.79
N PHE A 152 1.94 -9.10 -1.92
CA PHE A 152 2.82 -9.07 -3.10
C PHE A 152 3.56 -10.39 -3.31
N LYS A 153 4.14 -10.96 -2.24
CA LYS A 153 4.82 -12.27 -2.30
C LYS A 153 3.86 -13.39 -2.72
N TYR A 154 2.63 -13.39 -2.20
CA TYR A 154 1.60 -14.36 -2.57
C TYR A 154 1.26 -14.28 -4.06
N VAL A 155 0.95 -13.08 -4.56
CA VAL A 155 0.64 -12.85 -5.99
C VAL A 155 1.82 -13.24 -6.88
N LEU A 156 3.06 -12.89 -6.48
CA LEU A 156 4.26 -13.26 -7.22
C LEU A 156 4.44 -14.79 -7.30
N ASN A 157 4.15 -15.52 -6.22
CA ASN A 157 4.24 -16.97 -6.20
C ASN A 157 3.16 -17.63 -7.08
N LEU A 158 1.93 -17.11 -7.07
CA LEU A 158 0.87 -17.54 -8.00
C LEU A 158 1.29 -17.35 -9.46
N HIS A 159 1.82 -16.16 -9.79
CA HIS A 159 2.30 -15.89 -11.14
C HIS A 159 3.43 -16.85 -11.56
N ARG A 160 4.38 -17.12 -10.65
CA ARG A 160 5.47 -18.08 -10.91
C ARG A 160 4.95 -19.49 -11.16
N ALA A 161 3.92 -19.94 -10.43
CA ALA A 161 3.30 -21.25 -10.63
C ALA A 161 2.62 -21.35 -12.01
N TYR A 162 1.79 -20.37 -12.34
CA TYR A 162 1.13 -20.27 -13.65
C TYR A 162 2.13 -20.29 -14.83
N MET A 163 3.22 -19.53 -14.70
CA MET A 163 4.26 -19.51 -15.74
C MET A 163 5.00 -20.84 -15.90
N LYS A 164 5.11 -21.65 -14.84
CA LYS A 164 5.66 -23.01 -14.93
C LYS A 164 4.70 -23.94 -15.66
N GLU A 165 3.42 -23.94 -15.30
CA GLU A 165 2.40 -24.77 -15.93
C GLU A 165 2.28 -24.49 -17.44
N LYS A 166 2.27 -23.21 -17.83
CA LYS A 166 2.24 -22.82 -19.24
C LYS A 166 3.45 -23.35 -20.02
N LYS A 167 4.66 -23.27 -19.45
CA LYS A 167 5.88 -23.81 -20.07
C LYS A 167 5.86 -25.33 -20.23
N THR A 168 5.19 -26.04 -19.32
CA THR A 168 5.01 -27.50 -19.41
C THR A 168 4.07 -27.85 -20.57
N ILE A 169 2.96 -27.12 -20.73
CA ILE A 169 2.00 -27.35 -21.82
C ILE A 169 2.64 -27.07 -23.21
N THR A 170 3.48 -26.04 -23.34
CA THR A 170 4.13 -25.71 -24.62
C THR A 170 5.27 -26.68 -25.02
N LYS A 171 5.73 -27.55 -24.11
CA LYS A 171 6.77 -28.56 -24.41
C LYS A 171 6.20 -29.92 -24.83
N VAL A 172 4.89 -30.10 -24.75
CA VAL A 172 4.20 -31.38 -25.06
C VAL A 172 3.49 -31.33 -26.44
N GLN A 173 3.70 -30.25 -27.20
CA GLN A 173 3.33 -30.13 -28.62
C GLN A 173 4.59 -30.02 -29.47
#